data_AF-A0A8S2VJ22-F1
#
_entry.id   AF-A0A8S2VJ22-F1
#
_cell.length_a   1.000
_cell.length_b   1.000
_cell.length_c   1.000
_cell.angle_alpha   90.00
_cell.angle_beta   90.00
_cell.angle_gamma   90.00
#
_symmetry.space_group_name_H-M   'P 1'
#
loop_
_entity.id
_entity.type
_entity.pdbx_description
1 polymer ?
#
loop_
_entity_poly.entity_id
_entity_poly.type
_entity_poly.pdbx_seq_one_letter_code
_entity_poly.pdbx_strand_id
1 'polypeptide(L)'
;NASYNEIISYDSNSNTSMDTMSLVEAIDDYLFIASKNASSNTILHPTILDNVFNSINISINISSSQSYLMSVNPNNEKIIGAYFNSITYGSPLNQSTNFASIISSSVVAATIDDTYLNSISLLKMLIIYTPNDYLKINDSGKKNLASSIIIADLTSNNKNLSSGIPITLYFTIRYPQNITSNSLFYCSYWEVTNNSWSQDGCNYIGYNQTLATHVCWCNHMTTFALLWLPSSDTDNVQWTVRDYISMAFQALSILCFLGLIIHCIVTCSCFRNNIMDFQPNDLLPLISSGSTMILFIFYLALGITVHQRQDISLSETKCFSTAS
;
A
#
# COMPACT_ATOMS: atom_id res chain seq x y z
N ASN A 1 34.43 -14.80 6.61
CA ASN A 1 35.11 -14.50 7.90
C ASN A 1 36.39 -13.67 7.75
N ALA A 2 36.48 -12.77 6.78
CA ALA A 2 37.43 -11.67 6.82
C ALA A 2 36.68 -10.42 7.31
N SER A 3 37.30 -9.73 8.26
CA SER A 3 36.86 -8.56 9.03
C SER A 3 35.99 -7.56 8.25
N TYR A 4 34.72 -7.41 8.68
CA TYR A 4 33.79 -6.35 8.26
C TYR A 4 34.00 -5.04 9.04
N ASN A 5 35.04 -4.94 9.87
CA ASN A 5 35.23 -3.86 10.85
C ASN A 5 36.36 -2.87 10.52
N GLU A 6 36.96 -2.92 9.32
CA GLU A 6 38.16 -2.12 9.01
C GLU A 6 37.96 -0.99 7.98
N ILE A 7 36.73 -0.66 7.64
CA ILE A 7 36.43 0.49 6.77
C ILE A 7 35.25 1.21 7.44
N ILE A 8 35.46 1.91 8.56
CA ILE A 8 35.74 3.35 8.58
C ILE A 8 36.08 3.72 10.03
N SER A 9 37.31 4.19 10.29
CA SER A 9 37.56 5.09 11.42
C SER A 9 37.77 6.48 10.86
N TYR A 10 36.70 7.28 10.76
CA TYR A 10 36.84 8.70 10.44
C TYR A 10 36.97 9.48 11.75
N ASP A 11 38.15 10.06 11.93
CA ASP A 11 38.54 10.86 13.09
C ASP A 11 37.69 12.13 13.16
N SER A 12 36.92 12.27 14.24
CA SER A 12 35.98 13.36 14.49
C SER A 12 36.66 14.69 14.87
N ASN A 13 37.98 14.82 14.70
CA ASN A 13 38.77 15.96 15.18
C ASN A 13 39.44 16.83 14.10
N SER A 14 39.15 16.64 12.81
CA SER A 14 39.68 17.57 11.78
C SER A 14 38.69 18.70 11.49
N ASN A 15 38.97 19.87 12.06
CA ASN A 15 38.41 21.17 11.64
C ASN A 15 38.97 21.53 10.25
N THR A 16 38.43 20.91 9.21
CA THR A 16 38.69 21.33 7.82
C THR A 16 37.42 21.09 7.02
N SER A 17 37.00 22.11 6.26
CA SER A 17 35.84 22.06 5.36
C SER A 17 35.88 20.78 4.53
N MET A 18 35.01 19.84 4.90
CA MET A 18 34.81 18.61 4.16
C MET A 18 34.12 19.00 2.85
N ASP A 19 34.74 18.71 1.70
CA ASP A 19 34.12 18.95 0.40
C ASP A 19 32.86 18.09 0.30
N THR A 20 31.71 18.74 0.43
CA THR A 20 30.37 18.14 0.51
C THR A 20 30.05 17.24 -0.69
N MET A 21 30.71 17.48 -1.83
CA MET A 21 30.61 16.66 -3.04
C MET A 21 31.21 15.26 -2.84
N SER A 22 32.28 15.13 -2.04
CA SER A 22 32.93 13.84 -1.74
C SER A 22 32.11 12.92 -0.85
N LEU A 23 31.20 13.47 -0.02
CA LEU A 23 30.36 12.68 0.87
C LEU A 23 29.22 11.98 0.11
N VAL A 24 28.62 12.65 -0.89
CA VAL A 24 27.60 12.00 -1.73
C VAL A 24 28.22 11.09 -2.76
N GLU A 25 29.37 11.44 -3.34
CA GLU A 25 30.12 10.46 -4.12
C GLU A 25 30.51 9.26 -3.26
N ALA A 26 30.90 9.45 -1.99
CA ALA A 26 31.18 8.34 -1.08
C ALA A 26 29.92 7.56 -0.67
N ILE A 27 28.75 8.20 -0.52
CA ILE A 27 27.48 7.50 -0.22
C ILE A 27 26.97 6.77 -1.47
N ASP A 28 27.01 7.40 -2.64
CA ASP A 28 26.64 6.78 -3.92
C ASP A 28 27.65 5.66 -4.26
N ASP A 29 28.96 5.86 -4.05
CA ASP A 29 30.00 4.83 -4.19
C ASP A 29 29.83 3.73 -3.14
N TYR A 30 29.45 4.06 -1.90
CA TYR A 30 29.15 3.07 -0.87
C TYR A 30 27.93 2.23 -1.26
N LEU A 31 26.85 2.87 -1.72
CA LEU A 31 25.66 2.20 -2.24
C LEU A 31 26.01 1.33 -3.44
N PHE A 32 26.85 1.83 -4.35
CA PHE A 32 27.34 1.13 -5.53
C PHE A 32 28.29 -0.04 -5.20
N ILE A 33 29.16 0.10 -4.21
CA ILE A 33 30.09 -0.95 -3.76
C ILE A 33 29.33 -2.01 -2.96
N ALA A 34 28.40 -1.59 -2.09
CA ALA A 34 27.52 -2.48 -1.36
C ALA A 34 26.68 -3.33 -2.32
N SER A 35 26.22 -2.76 -3.44
CA SER A 35 25.47 -3.49 -4.46
C SER A 35 26.32 -4.36 -5.38
N LYS A 36 27.57 -3.98 -5.66
CA LYS A 36 28.49 -4.79 -6.48
C LYS A 36 29.09 -5.99 -5.73
N ASN A 37 29.33 -5.83 -4.42
CA ASN A 37 29.77 -6.92 -3.54
C ASN A 37 28.60 -7.80 -3.06
N ALA A 38 27.37 -7.32 -3.24
CA ALA A 38 26.22 -8.17 -3.17
C ALA A 38 26.24 -9.14 -4.37
N SER A 39 26.60 -10.41 -4.11
CA SER A 39 26.26 -11.50 -5.03
C SER A 39 24.79 -11.36 -5.46
N SER A 40 24.41 -11.83 -6.65
CA SER A 40 23.08 -11.64 -7.25
C SER A 40 21.84 -12.04 -6.41
N ASN A 41 22.04 -12.53 -5.18
CA ASN A 41 21.05 -12.95 -4.20
C ASN A 41 21.17 -12.30 -2.80
N THR A 42 22.12 -11.38 -2.55
CA THR A 42 22.22 -10.70 -1.24
C THR A 42 21.32 -9.47 -1.23
N ILE A 43 20.34 -9.48 -0.33
CA ILE A 43 19.38 -8.41 -0.10
C ILE A 43 20.09 -7.28 0.63
N LEU A 44 20.11 -6.08 0.05
CA LEU A 44 20.71 -4.93 0.71
C LEU A 44 19.77 -4.45 1.83
N HIS A 45 20.30 -4.40 3.05
CA HIS A 45 19.51 -4.09 4.24
C HIS A 45 19.46 -2.58 4.51
N PRO A 46 18.26 -1.97 4.60
CA PRO A 46 18.12 -0.54 4.92
C PRO A 46 18.79 -0.10 6.24
N THR A 47 18.94 -1.03 7.18
CA THR A 47 19.59 -0.82 8.49
C THR A 47 21.02 -0.25 8.40
N ILE A 48 21.75 -0.57 7.33
CA ILE A 48 23.09 -0.05 7.12
C ILE A 48 23.05 1.46 6.84
N LEU A 49 22.06 1.90 6.06
CA LEU A 49 21.89 3.30 5.70
C LEU A 49 21.41 4.11 6.90
N ASP A 50 20.52 3.54 7.72
CA ASP A 50 20.04 4.19 8.93
C ASP A 50 21.21 4.59 9.86
N ASN A 51 22.22 3.74 10.02
CA ASN A 51 23.38 4.05 10.87
C ASN A 51 24.23 5.22 10.34
N VAL A 52 24.51 5.24 9.03
CA VAL A 52 25.26 6.34 8.40
C VAL A 52 24.47 7.64 8.46
N PHE A 53 23.18 7.57 8.13
CA PHE A 53 22.27 8.71 8.13
C PHE A 53 22.04 9.31 9.52
N ASN A 54 22.03 8.47 10.56
CA ASN A 54 21.94 8.90 11.94
C ASN A 54 23.18 9.67 12.43
N SER A 55 24.35 9.44 11.83
CA SER A 55 25.58 10.14 12.19
C SER A 55 25.68 11.58 11.66
N ILE A 56 24.82 11.96 10.70
CA ILE A 56 24.84 13.29 10.08
C ILE A 56 24.22 14.31 11.05
N ASN A 57 25.05 15.23 11.55
CA ASN A 57 24.65 16.30 12.48
C ASN A 57 24.92 17.71 11.94
N ILE A 58 25.18 17.83 10.64
CA ILE A 58 25.48 19.09 9.96
C ILE A 58 24.38 19.43 8.96
N SER A 59 24.25 20.72 8.63
CA SER A 59 23.38 21.15 7.54
C SER A 59 24.01 20.81 6.19
N ILE A 60 23.35 19.97 5.41
CA ILE A 60 23.77 19.56 4.06
C ILE A 60 22.56 19.51 3.13
N ASN A 61 22.80 19.83 1.87
CA ASN A 61 21.83 19.70 0.80
C ASN A 61 22.59 19.25 -0.44
N ILE A 62 22.38 18.01 -0.84
CA ILE A 62 23.19 17.36 -1.87
C ILE A 62 22.29 16.50 -2.76
N SER A 63 22.45 16.64 -4.07
CA SER A 63 21.67 15.94 -5.08
C SER A 63 22.59 15.14 -6.01
N SER A 64 22.09 13.99 -6.46
CA SER A 64 22.69 13.19 -7.52
C SER A 64 21.61 12.73 -8.51
N SER A 65 22.02 12.08 -9.60
CA SER A 65 21.06 11.54 -10.56
C SER A 65 20.18 10.42 -10.00
N GLN A 66 20.56 9.82 -8.87
CA GLN A 66 19.89 8.66 -8.28
C GLN A 66 19.45 8.86 -6.83
N SER A 67 20.00 9.86 -6.14
CA SER A 67 19.73 10.09 -4.74
C SER A 67 19.65 11.59 -4.41
N TYR A 68 18.98 11.92 -3.32
CA TYR A 68 18.97 13.27 -2.76
C TYR A 68 19.03 13.20 -1.25
N LEU A 69 19.99 13.90 -0.66
CA LEU A 69 20.24 13.95 0.76
C LEU A 69 20.11 15.39 1.26
N MET A 70 19.22 15.59 2.22
CA MET A 70 19.16 16.83 2.97
C MET A 70 19.25 16.57 4.47
N SER A 71 19.87 17.52 5.15
CA SER A 71 19.89 17.68 6.59
C SER A 71 19.84 19.18 6.83
N VAL A 72 18.77 19.70 7.39
CA VAL A 72 18.55 21.15 7.49
C VAL A 72 17.84 21.50 8.78
N ASN A 73 18.05 22.70 9.29
CA ASN A 73 17.19 23.23 10.35
C ASN A 73 15.89 23.73 9.70
N PRO A 74 14.75 23.07 9.94
CA PRO A 74 13.54 23.37 9.20
C PRO A 74 12.88 24.68 9.62
N ASN A 75 13.22 25.23 10.79
CA ASN A 75 12.57 26.44 11.32
C ASN A 75 12.99 27.71 10.56
N ASN A 76 14.28 27.86 10.26
CA ASN A 76 14.81 29.08 9.62
C ASN A 76 14.25 29.31 8.21
N GLU A 77 14.09 28.24 7.44
CA GLU A 77 13.67 28.30 6.02
C GLU A 77 12.24 27.78 5.81
N LYS A 78 11.53 27.46 6.90
CA LYS A 78 10.20 26.82 6.89
C LYS A 78 10.17 25.61 5.96
N ILE A 79 11.19 24.76 6.07
CA ILE A 79 11.30 23.54 5.27
C ILE A 79 10.41 22.47 5.91
N ILE A 80 9.43 22.02 5.14
CA ILE A 80 8.46 21.00 5.54
C ILE A 80 8.84 19.61 5.00
N GLY A 81 9.89 19.49 4.19
CA GLY A 81 10.27 18.20 3.65
C GLY A 81 11.22 18.26 2.46
N ALA A 82 11.21 17.19 1.66
CA ALA A 82 12.05 17.02 0.48
C ALA A 82 11.23 16.42 -0.66
N TYR A 83 11.66 16.72 -1.88
CA TYR A 83 11.21 15.99 -3.05
C TYR A 83 12.37 15.63 -3.96
N PHE A 84 12.16 14.64 -4.81
CA PHE A 84 13.02 14.25 -5.91
C PHE A 84 12.20 14.17 -7.20
N ASN A 85 12.75 14.72 -8.28
CA ASN A 85 12.26 14.48 -9.62
C ASN A 85 13.45 14.33 -10.59
N SER A 86 13.21 13.75 -11.76
CA SER A 86 14.26 13.47 -12.75
C SER A 86 14.85 14.72 -13.44
N ILE A 87 14.37 15.91 -13.13
CA ILE A 87 14.75 17.18 -13.77
C ILE A 87 15.67 17.99 -12.85
N THR A 88 15.28 18.15 -11.58
CA THR A 88 15.98 18.96 -10.57
C THR A 88 16.89 18.15 -9.67
N TYR A 89 16.82 16.81 -9.73
CA TYR A 89 17.61 15.89 -8.90
C TYR A 89 17.41 16.07 -7.39
N GLY A 90 16.27 16.67 -7.02
CA GLY A 90 15.83 16.85 -5.66
C GLY A 90 16.11 18.23 -5.08
N SER A 91 15.26 18.64 -4.15
CA SER A 91 15.30 19.96 -3.51
C SER A 91 14.47 19.97 -2.21
N PRO A 92 14.74 20.89 -1.27
CA PRO A 92 13.91 21.03 -0.08
C PRO A 92 12.53 21.61 -0.45
N LEU A 93 11.50 21.17 0.28
CA LEU A 93 10.14 21.69 0.18
C LEU A 93 9.92 22.73 1.26
N ASN A 94 9.57 23.95 0.88
CA ASN A 94 9.19 25.00 1.82
C ASN A 94 7.66 25.12 1.92
N GLN A 95 7.16 25.67 3.03
CA GLN A 95 5.71 25.86 3.26
C GLN A 95 5.04 26.71 2.16
N SER A 96 5.75 27.68 1.60
CA SER A 96 5.23 28.55 0.53
C SER A 96 5.23 27.90 -0.86
N THR A 97 5.80 26.71 -1.01
CA THR A 97 5.85 26.02 -2.28
C THR A 97 4.45 25.58 -2.62
N ASN A 98 3.95 26.00 -3.78
CA ASN A 98 2.74 25.42 -4.32
C ASN A 98 3.12 23.99 -4.77
N PHE A 99 2.96 23.03 -3.87
CA PHE A 99 3.30 21.62 -4.08
C PHE A 99 2.70 21.07 -5.38
N ALA A 100 1.46 21.43 -5.70
CA ALA A 100 0.81 21.05 -6.95
C ALA A 100 1.49 21.63 -8.21
N SER A 101 2.18 22.77 -8.10
CA SER A 101 2.92 23.39 -9.22
C SER A 101 4.33 22.82 -9.43
N ILE A 102 4.94 22.24 -8.39
CA ILE A 102 6.26 21.59 -8.45
C ILE A 102 6.15 20.18 -9.05
N ILE A 103 4.97 19.57 -8.97
CA ILE A 103 4.76 18.17 -9.29
C ILE A 103 4.19 18.03 -10.69
N SER A 104 5.09 17.83 -11.66
CA SER A 104 4.76 17.05 -12.85
C SER A 104 4.76 15.55 -12.48
N SER A 105 4.05 14.72 -13.25
CA SER A 105 4.04 13.27 -13.07
C SER A 105 5.47 12.74 -12.93
N SER A 106 5.80 12.06 -11.81
CA SER A 106 7.13 11.50 -11.43
C SER A 106 7.88 12.19 -10.29
N VAL A 107 7.16 12.64 -9.26
CA VAL A 107 7.77 13.15 -8.02
C VAL A 107 7.68 12.12 -6.90
N VAL A 108 8.80 11.91 -6.23
CA VAL A 108 8.86 11.24 -4.93
C VAL A 108 9.07 12.32 -3.89
N ALA A 109 8.24 12.36 -2.85
CA ALA A 109 8.33 13.40 -1.84
C ALA A 109 7.97 12.89 -0.45
N ALA A 110 8.46 13.62 0.55
CA ALA A 110 8.12 13.42 1.95
C ALA A 110 7.92 14.77 2.60
N THR A 111 6.85 14.90 3.38
CA THR A 111 6.50 16.13 4.10
C THR A 111 6.10 15.85 5.53
N ILE A 112 6.38 16.82 6.40
CA ILE A 112 5.90 16.90 7.77
C ILE A 112 4.96 18.09 7.90
N ASP A 113 4.08 18.02 8.89
CA ASP A 113 3.17 19.12 9.22
C ASP A 113 3.96 20.30 9.83
N ASP A 114 3.60 21.51 9.42
CA ASP A 114 4.32 22.73 9.76
C ASP A 114 4.21 23.09 11.26
N THR A 115 3.20 22.56 11.94
CA THR A 115 3.01 22.68 13.38
C THR A 115 4.19 22.11 14.18
N TYR A 116 4.94 21.15 13.63
CA TYR A 116 6.07 20.52 14.30
C TYR A 116 7.42 21.22 14.07
N LEU A 117 7.54 22.16 13.11
CA LEU A 117 8.84 22.73 12.71
C LEU A 117 9.60 23.37 13.88
N ASN A 118 8.90 24.04 14.79
CA ASN A 118 9.50 24.69 15.96
C ASN A 118 10.12 23.69 16.95
N SER A 119 9.69 22.44 16.90
CA SER A 119 10.16 21.37 17.80
C SER A 119 11.37 20.61 17.23
N ILE A 120 11.77 20.89 15.99
CA ILE A 120 12.81 20.16 15.26
C ILE A 120 14.06 21.05 15.14
N SER A 121 15.21 20.57 15.61
CA SER A 121 16.51 21.22 15.37
C SER A 121 17.08 20.86 14.02
N LEU A 122 16.92 19.60 13.62
CA LEU A 122 17.49 19.06 12.39
C LEU A 122 16.50 18.09 11.76
N LEU A 123 16.15 18.32 10.50
CA LEU A 123 15.33 17.42 9.69
C LEU A 123 16.24 16.79 8.63
N LYS A 124 16.30 15.46 8.62
CA LYS A 124 17.12 14.69 7.70
C LYS A 124 16.21 13.88 6.79
N MET A 125 16.43 13.97 5.48
CA MET A 125 15.76 13.11 4.50
C MET A 125 16.76 12.64 3.44
N LEU A 126 16.75 11.34 3.15
CA LEU A 126 17.45 10.73 2.03
C LEU A 126 16.43 10.04 1.12
N ILE A 127 16.34 10.48 -0.12
CA ILE A 127 15.50 9.89 -1.15
C ILE A 127 16.41 9.10 -2.09
N ILE A 128 16.19 7.79 -2.19
CA ILE A 128 16.86 6.91 -3.16
C ILE A 128 15.89 6.69 -4.29
N TYR A 129 16.04 7.47 -5.36
CA TYR A 129 15.11 7.48 -6.48
C TYR A 129 15.11 6.17 -7.25
N THR A 130 16.28 5.54 -7.41
CA THR A 130 16.44 4.31 -8.23
C THR A 130 17.00 3.14 -7.39
N PRO A 131 16.19 2.51 -6.53
CA PRO A 131 16.67 1.49 -5.59
C PRO A 131 16.76 0.10 -6.25
N ASN A 132 17.49 -0.02 -7.37
CA ASN A 132 17.57 -1.27 -8.14
C ASN A 132 18.07 -2.45 -7.29
N ASP A 133 18.94 -2.18 -6.32
CA ASP A 133 19.55 -3.19 -5.45
C ASP A 133 18.61 -3.68 -4.34
N TYR A 134 17.49 -2.98 -4.14
CA TYR A 134 16.46 -3.31 -3.15
C TYR A 134 15.20 -3.92 -3.78
N LEU A 135 15.21 -4.19 -5.09
CA LEU A 135 14.07 -4.79 -5.80
C LEU A 135 13.67 -6.16 -5.23
N LYS A 136 14.64 -6.94 -4.75
CA LYS A 136 14.42 -8.23 -4.09
C LYS A 136 14.23 -8.00 -2.59
N ILE A 137 12.97 -7.90 -2.17
CA ILE A 137 12.62 -7.69 -0.77
C ILE A 137 12.38 -9.03 -0.07
N ASN A 138 12.95 -9.21 1.12
CA ASN A 138 12.59 -10.32 2.01
C ASN A 138 11.29 -10.00 2.76
N ASP A 139 10.16 -9.98 2.07
CA ASP A 139 8.85 -9.92 2.72
C ASP A 139 8.24 -11.33 2.71
N SER A 140 7.89 -11.81 3.91
CA SER A 140 7.10 -13.03 4.13
C SER A 140 5.83 -13.11 3.27
N GLY A 141 5.32 -11.97 2.80
CA GLY A 141 4.05 -11.83 2.09
C GLY A 141 4.08 -11.76 0.55
N LYS A 142 5.12 -12.22 -0.16
CA LYS A 142 5.23 -12.15 -1.65
C LYS A 142 5.08 -10.74 -2.26
N LYS A 143 5.25 -9.69 -1.45
CA LYS A 143 5.18 -8.30 -1.91
C LYS A 143 6.48 -7.90 -2.61
N ASN A 144 6.36 -6.99 -3.57
CA ASN A 144 7.50 -6.45 -4.31
C ASN A 144 7.60 -4.94 -4.10
N LEU A 145 8.80 -4.38 -4.30
CA LEU A 145 9.02 -2.95 -4.28
C LEU A 145 8.29 -2.28 -5.46
N ALA A 146 7.46 -1.27 -5.19
CA ALA A 146 6.75 -0.50 -6.22
C ALA A 146 7.43 0.84 -6.55
N SER A 147 8.15 1.42 -5.59
CA SER A 147 8.61 2.81 -5.61
C SER A 147 10.09 2.97 -5.24
N SER A 148 10.52 4.23 -5.21
CA SER A 148 11.72 4.70 -4.52
C SER A 148 11.67 4.45 -3.01
N ILE A 149 12.82 4.54 -2.35
CA ILE A 149 12.99 4.43 -0.89
C ILE A 149 13.21 5.82 -0.30
N ILE A 150 12.54 6.12 0.81
CA ILE A 150 12.69 7.38 1.54
C ILE A 150 13.15 7.04 2.96
N ILE A 151 14.25 7.64 3.39
CA ILE A 151 14.76 7.54 4.75
C ILE A 151 14.57 8.91 5.39
N ALA A 152 13.85 8.96 6.50
CA ALA A 152 13.60 10.19 7.22
C ALA A 152 13.96 10.02 8.69
N ASP A 153 14.60 11.05 9.24
CA ASP A 153 14.95 11.12 10.65
C ASP A 153 14.95 12.59 11.09
N LEU A 154 14.84 12.80 12.39
CA LEU A 154 14.85 14.14 12.96
C LEU A 154 15.60 14.18 14.28
N THR A 155 16.21 15.33 14.54
CA THR A 155 16.68 15.70 15.87
C THR A 155 15.70 16.70 16.44
N SER A 156 15.11 16.37 17.58
CA SER A 156 14.19 17.26 18.28
C SER A 156 14.92 18.08 19.34
N ASN A 157 14.47 19.33 19.51
CA ASN A 157 14.84 20.17 20.66
C ASN A 157 14.27 19.62 21.98
N ASN A 158 13.20 18.83 21.89
CA ASN A 158 12.52 18.22 23.02
C ASN A 158 12.69 16.69 22.97
N LYS A 159 13.44 16.13 23.92
CA LYS A 159 13.74 14.70 24.00
C LYS A 159 12.50 13.80 24.09
N ASN A 160 11.33 14.35 24.45
CA ASN A 160 10.07 13.62 24.55
C ASN A 160 9.28 13.55 23.22
N LEU A 161 9.72 14.26 22.17
CA LEU A 161 9.00 14.35 20.88
C LEU A 161 9.63 13.50 19.77
N SER A 162 10.73 12.81 20.05
CA SER A 162 11.58 12.14 19.06
C SER A 162 10.93 10.95 18.33
N SER A 163 9.76 10.48 18.77
CA SER A 163 9.19 9.19 18.32
C SER A 163 7.77 9.25 17.75
N GLY A 164 7.22 10.44 17.48
CA GLY A 164 5.79 10.54 17.12
C GLY A 164 5.39 11.67 16.16
N ILE A 165 6.35 12.30 15.46
CA ILE A 165 6.01 13.28 14.43
C ILE A 165 5.55 12.51 13.18
N PRO A 166 4.31 12.75 12.69
CA PRO A 166 3.82 12.07 11.52
C PRO A 166 4.47 12.61 10.24
N ILE A 167 4.61 11.73 9.25
CA ILE A 167 5.15 12.02 7.93
C ILE A 167 4.15 11.61 6.86
N THR A 168 4.00 12.45 5.84
CA THR A 168 3.23 12.15 4.63
C THR A 168 4.21 11.88 3.49
N LEU A 169 4.05 10.75 2.81
CA LEU A 169 4.93 10.29 1.75
C LEU A 169 4.15 10.21 0.45
N TYR A 170 4.82 10.58 -0.65
CA TYR A 170 4.28 10.58 -2.00
C TYR A 170 5.19 9.74 -2.88
N PHE A 171 4.65 8.66 -3.43
CA PHE A 171 5.39 7.71 -4.23
C PHE A 171 4.82 7.63 -5.65
N THR A 172 5.68 7.80 -6.65
CA THR A 172 5.36 7.37 -8.03
C THR A 172 5.80 5.93 -8.23
N ILE A 173 4.99 5.16 -8.96
CA ILE A 173 5.36 3.79 -9.37
C ILE A 173 6.57 3.85 -10.28
N ARG A 174 7.62 3.09 -9.93
CA ARG A 174 8.86 3.03 -10.74
C ARG A 174 8.91 1.82 -11.67
N TYR A 175 8.32 0.71 -11.28
CA TYR A 175 8.43 -0.56 -11.98
C TYR A 175 7.04 -1.11 -12.37
N PRO A 176 6.36 -0.47 -13.35
CA PRO A 176 4.96 -0.79 -13.67
C PRO A 176 4.77 -2.13 -14.38
N GLN A 177 5.85 -2.80 -14.82
CA GLN A 177 5.79 -3.93 -15.76
C GLN A 177 4.93 -5.12 -15.32
N ASN A 178 4.60 -5.22 -14.02
CA ASN A 178 3.73 -6.28 -13.48
C ASN A 178 2.57 -5.75 -12.62
N ILE A 179 2.39 -4.43 -12.55
CA ILE A 179 1.33 -3.80 -11.76
C ILE A 179 0.07 -3.72 -12.62
N THR A 180 -1.01 -4.29 -12.12
CA THR A 180 -2.32 -4.29 -12.77
C THR A 180 -3.29 -3.39 -12.01
N SER A 181 -4.47 -3.12 -12.59
CA SER A 181 -5.53 -2.35 -11.92
C SER A 181 -5.99 -2.95 -10.58
N ASN A 182 -5.76 -4.25 -10.37
CA ASN A 182 -6.18 -4.99 -9.18
C ASN A 182 -5.04 -5.15 -8.16
N SER A 183 -3.86 -4.63 -8.45
CA SER A 183 -2.72 -4.74 -7.54
C SER A 183 -2.95 -3.92 -6.28
N LEU A 184 -2.67 -4.53 -5.13
CA LEU A 184 -2.81 -3.89 -3.83
C LEU A 184 -1.50 -3.21 -3.46
N PHE A 185 -1.60 -1.98 -2.95
CA PHE A 185 -0.47 -1.18 -2.51
C PHE A 185 -0.44 -1.07 -0.98
N TYR A 186 0.76 -1.09 -0.43
CA TYR A 186 0.99 -1.05 1.00
C TYR A 186 2.10 -0.06 1.33
N CYS A 187 1.77 0.94 2.13
CA CYS A 187 2.76 1.81 2.75
C CYS A 187 3.47 1.02 3.84
N SER A 188 4.76 0.80 3.66
CA SER A 188 5.53 -0.04 4.58
C SER A 188 6.78 0.68 5.02
N TYR A 189 7.23 0.32 6.22
CA TYR A 189 8.48 0.80 6.78
C TYR A 189 9.39 -0.38 7.12
N TRP A 190 10.70 -0.12 7.16
CA TRP A 190 11.68 -1.13 7.52
C TRP A 190 11.73 -1.30 9.04
N GLU A 191 11.26 -2.46 9.53
CA GLU A 191 11.28 -2.80 10.95
C GLU A 191 12.60 -3.52 11.29
N VAL A 192 13.47 -2.84 12.04
CA VAL A 192 14.81 -3.33 12.38
C VAL A 192 14.78 -4.59 13.26
N THR A 193 13.81 -4.69 14.17
CA THR A 193 13.68 -5.81 15.13
C THR A 193 13.39 -7.14 14.43
N ASN A 194 12.46 -7.12 13.49
CA ASN A 194 12.01 -8.31 12.76
C ASN A 194 12.71 -8.48 11.41
N ASN A 195 13.54 -7.51 11.04
CA ASN A 195 14.30 -7.51 9.80
C ASN A 195 13.38 -7.68 8.57
N SER A 196 12.25 -6.98 8.60
CA SER A 196 11.14 -7.12 7.65
C SER A 196 10.44 -5.79 7.40
N TRP A 197 9.70 -5.71 6.30
CA TRP A 197 8.79 -4.57 6.07
C TRP A 197 7.51 -4.74 6.87
N SER A 198 7.19 -3.76 7.71
CA SER A 198 5.94 -3.70 8.47
C SER A 198 5.05 -2.55 7.97
N GLN A 199 3.76 -2.67 8.21
CA GLN A 199 2.75 -1.64 7.92
C GLN A 199 2.29 -0.93 9.19
N ASP A 200 2.77 -1.37 10.36
CA ASP A 200 2.33 -0.84 11.65
C ASP A 200 2.62 0.65 11.77
N GLY A 201 1.58 1.44 12.05
CA GLY A 201 1.70 2.90 12.11
C GLY A 201 1.81 3.61 10.76
N CYS A 202 1.69 2.89 9.64
CA CYS A 202 1.64 3.42 8.28
C CYS A 202 0.31 3.10 7.59
N ASN A 203 -0.40 4.13 7.13
CA ASN A 203 -1.68 4.03 6.45
C ASN A 203 -1.55 4.42 4.97
N TYR A 204 -2.07 3.57 4.08
CA TYR A 204 -2.25 3.91 2.68
C TYR A 204 -3.51 4.75 2.51
N ILE A 205 -3.34 6.00 2.10
CA ILE A 205 -4.45 6.96 1.95
C ILE A 205 -5.13 6.77 0.59
N GLY A 206 -4.37 6.52 -0.46
CA GLY A 206 -4.89 6.30 -1.81
C GLY A 206 -3.99 6.86 -2.91
N TYR A 207 -4.49 6.80 -4.14
CA TYR A 207 -3.83 7.38 -5.31
C TYR A 207 -4.36 8.80 -5.56
N ASN A 208 -3.47 9.78 -5.53
CA ASN A 208 -3.77 11.16 -5.88
C ASN A 208 -3.63 11.33 -7.40
N GLN A 209 -4.77 11.49 -8.08
CA GLN A 209 -4.81 11.61 -9.55
C GLN A 209 -4.11 12.86 -10.07
N THR A 210 -4.25 13.99 -9.36
CA THR A 210 -3.64 15.27 -9.74
C THR A 210 -2.12 15.19 -9.73
N LEU A 211 -1.56 14.50 -8.73
CA LEU A 211 -0.11 14.37 -8.55
C LEU A 211 0.47 13.12 -9.21
N ALA A 212 -0.37 12.21 -9.68
CA ALA A 212 0.01 10.87 -10.12
C ALA A 212 0.90 10.12 -9.10
N THR A 213 0.53 10.20 -7.81
CA THR A 213 1.29 9.61 -6.71
C THR A 213 0.39 8.81 -5.76
N HIS A 214 0.96 7.76 -5.18
CA HIS A 214 0.41 7.06 -4.04
C HIS A 214 0.77 7.81 -2.76
N VAL A 215 -0.22 8.06 -1.91
CA VAL A 215 -0.06 8.83 -0.68
C VAL A 215 -0.09 7.91 0.53
N CYS A 216 0.94 8.02 1.35
CA CYS A 216 1.07 7.31 2.62
C CYS A 216 1.12 8.31 3.77
N TRP A 217 0.55 7.92 4.91
CA TRP A 217 0.72 8.62 6.17
C TRP A 217 1.32 7.67 7.19
N CYS A 218 2.42 8.04 7.83
CA CYS A 218 3.05 7.24 8.87
C CYS A 218 3.22 8.07 10.14
N ASN A 219 3.11 7.45 11.32
CA ASN A 219 3.19 8.11 12.62
C ASN A 219 4.60 8.14 13.24
N HIS A 220 5.63 7.79 12.48
CA HIS A 220 7.00 7.68 12.93
C HIS A 220 7.97 8.03 11.79
N MET A 221 9.27 8.06 12.08
CA MET A 221 10.36 8.35 11.14
C MET A 221 11.29 7.14 11.09
N THR A 222 11.62 6.70 9.88
CA THR A 222 12.46 5.52 9.59
C THR A 222 12.72 5.46 8.09
N THR A 223 13.02 4.28 7.56
CA THR A 223 13.03 3.96 6.13
C THR A 223 11.65 3.48 5.65
N PHE A 224 11.15 4.10 4.58
CA PHE A 224 9.84 3.84 3.97
C PHE A 224 9.93 3.43 2.51
N ALA A 225 8.95 2.62 2.09
CA ALA A 225 8.73 2.28 0.70
C ALA A 225 7.25 1.96 0.44
N LEU A 226 6.84 2.12 -0.82
CA LEU A 226 5.58 1.57 -1.31
C LEU A 226 5.83 0.15 -1.82
N LEU A 227 5.15 -0.81 -1.21
CA LEU A 227 5.15 -2.20 -1.67
C LEU A 227 3.87 -2.48 -2.44
N TRP A 228 3.92 -3.44 -3.36
CA TRP A 228 2.74 -3.92 -4.06
C TRP A 228 2.66 -5.44 -4.05
N LEU A 229 1.45 -5.96 -4.01
CA LEU A 229 1.16 -7.39 -4.13
C LEU A 229 0.60 -7.69 -5.52
N PRO A 230 1.19 -8.63 -6.28
CA PRO A 230 0.66 -9.04 -7.56
C PRO A 230 -0.72 -9.66 -7.44
N SER A 231 -1.62 -9.29 -8.36
CA SER A 231 -3.00 -9.80 -8.41
C SER A 231 -3.08 -11.31 -8.65
N SER A 232 -1.96 -11.97 -8.97
CA SER A 232 -1.88 -13.43 -9.12
C SER A 232 -1.88 -14.19 -7.79
N ASP A 233 -1.79 -13.52 -6.64
CA ASP A 233 -1.94 -14.15 -5.32
C ASP A 233 -3.36 -14.04 -4.73
N THR A 234 -4.31 -13.48 -5.47
CA THR A 234 -5.73 -13.49 -5.09
C THR A 234 -6.44 -14.82 -5.40
N ASP A 235 -5.71 -15.91 -5.67
CA ASP A 235 -6.29 -17.26 -5.59
C ASP A 235 -6.66 -17.63 -4.14
N ASN A 236 -6.26 -16.81 -3.17
CA ASN A 236 -6.90 -16.76 -1.86
C ASN A 236 -7.87 -15.59 -1.80
N VAL A 237 -8.93 -15.62 -2.61
CA VAL A 237 -10.18 -14.93 -2.23
C VAL A 237 -10.51 -15.47 -0.84
N GLN A 238 -10.22 -14.69 0.21
CA GLN A 238 -10.74 -14.93 1.54
C GLN A 238 -12.25 -14.79 1.41
N TRP A 239 -12.92 -15.90 1.11
CA TRP A 239 -14.37 -16.01 1.11
C TRP A 239 -14.84 -15.42 2.42
N THR A 240 -15.54 -14.29 2.37
CA THR A 240 -16.08 -13.74 3.60
C THR A 240 -17.10 -14.75 4.11
N VAL A 241 -17.32 -14.82 5.44
CA VAL A 241 -18.32 -15.72 6.04
C VAL A 241 -19.69 -15.56 5.36
N ARG A 242 -19.97 -14.37 4.82
CA ARG A 242 -21.16 -14.04 4.05
C ARG A 242 -21.25 -14.78 2.70
N ASP A 243 -20.15 -14.94 1.99
CA ASP A 243 -20.11 -15.61 0.67
C ASP A 243 -20.34 -17.12 0.82
N TYR A 244 -19.76 -17.72 1.85
CA TYR A 244 -19.97 -19.13 2.20
C TYR A 244 -21.44 -19.42 2.54
N ILE A 245 -22.05 -18.55 3.35
CA ILE A 245 -23.45 -18.67 3.74
C ILE A 245 -24.37 -18.53 2.52
N SER A 246 -24.09 -17.55 1.65
CA SER A 246 -24.88 -17.32 0.43
C SER A 246 -24.84 -18.52 -0.52
N MET A 247 -23.66 -19.07 -0.75
CA MET A 247 -23.49 -20.26 -1.60
C MET A 247 -24.17 -21.50 -1.01
N ALA A 248 -24.10 -21.70 0.31
CA ALA A 248 -24.77 -22.81 0.99
C ALA A 248 -26.31 -22.73 0.86
N PHE A 249 -26.88 -21.54 1.03
CA PHE A 249 -28.32 -21.32 0.85
C PHE A 249 -28.75 -21.51 -0.60
N GLN A 250 -27.94 -21.07 -1.56
CA GLN A 250 -28.21 -21.26 -2.97
C GLN A 250 -28.18 -22.75 -3.38
N ALA A 251 -27.20 -23.50 -2.90
CA ALA A 251 -27.11 -24.95 -3.16
C ALA A 251 -28.30 -25.71 -2.54
N LEU A 252 -28.67 -25.37 -1.30
CA LEU A 252 -29.81 -25.99 -0.63
C LEU A 252 -31.14 -25.69 -1.35
N SER A 253 -31.29 -24.46 -1.84
CA SER A 253 -32.45 -24.03 -2.64
C SER A 253 -32.59 -24.85 -3.94
N ILE A 254 -31.50 -25.05 -4.67
CA ILE A 254 -31.48 -25.84 -5.91
C ILE A 254 -31.83 -27.33 -5.63
N LEU A 255 -31.27 -27.92 -4.58
CA LEU A 255 -31.54 -29.31 -4.19
C LEU A 255 -33.03 -29.52 -3.84
N CYS A 256 -33.61 -28.60 -3.06
CA CYS A 256 -35.03 -28.64 -2.73
C CYS A 256 -35.92 -28.52 -3.99
N PHE A 257 -35.53 -27.66 -4.94
CA PHE A 257 -36.26 -27.49 -6.19
C PHE A 257 -36.27 -28.76 -7.06
N LEU A 258 -35.14 -29.44 -7.18
CA LEU A 258 -35.06 -30.72 -7.87
C LEU A 258 -35.96 -31.77 -7.22
N GLY A 259 -36.00 -31.82 -5.88
CA GLY A 259 -36.91 -32.69 -5.13
C GLY A 259 -38.39 -32.42 -5.44
N LEU A 260 -38.79 -31.14 -5.50
CA LEU A 260 -40.16 -30.75 -5.83
C LEU A 260 -40.54 -31.10 -7.28
N ILE A 261 -39.62 -30.91 -8.24
CA ILE A 261 -39.84 -31.33 -9.63
C ILE A 261 -40.04 -32.84 -9.71
N ILE A 262 -39.19 -33.63 -9.04
CA ILE A 262 -39.30 -35.08 -9.05
C ILE A 262 -40.63 -35.52 -8.43
N HIS A 263 -41.01 -34.94 -7.28
CA HIS A 263 -42.29 -35.22 -6.64
C HIS A 263 -43.49 -34.87 -7.53
N CYS A 264 -43.43 -33.74 -8.23
CA CYS A 264 -44.44 -33.33 -9.21
C CYS A 264 -44.51 -34.32 -10.38
N ILE A 265 -43.38 -34.70 -10.98
CA ILE A 265 -43.33 -35.67 -12.08
C ILE A 265 -43.89 -37.03 -11.65
N VAL A 266 -43.54 -37.52 -10.46
CA VAL A 266 -44.05 -38.80 -9.94
C VAL A 266 -45.56 -38.72 -9.72
N THR A 267 -46.05 -37.66 -9.06
CA THR A 267 -47.47 -37.46 -8.79
C THR A 267 -48.27 -37.32 -10.09
N CYS A 268 -47.77 -36.53 -11.05
CA CYS A 268 -48.37 -36.39 -12.38
C CYS A 268 -48.32 -37.69 -13.19
N SER A 269 -47.26 -38.49 -13.08
CA SER A 269 -47.13 -39.78 -13.79
C SER A 269 -48.06 -40.84 -13.19
N CYS A 270 -48.21 -40.87 -11.87
CA CYS A 270 -49.20 -41.71 -11.18
C CYS A 270 -50.64 -41.31 -11.54
N PHE A 271 -50.91 -40.01 -11.67
CA PHE A 271 -52.22 -39.50 -12.06
C PHE A 271 -52.53 -39.77 -13.54
N ARG A 272 -51.54 -39.62 -14.44
CA ARG A 272 -51.69 -39.87 -15.89
C ARG A 272 -51.95 -41.34 -16.24
N ASN A 273 -51.57 -42.28 -15.39
CA ASN A 273 -51.90 -43.70 -15.57
C ASN A 273 -53.35 -44.05 -15.18
N ASN A 274 -54.08 -43.17 -14.50
CA ASN A 274 -55.45 -43.38 -14.03
C ASN A 274 -56.44 -42.37 -14.62
N ILE A 275 -56.30 -41.99 -15.89
CA ILE A 275 -57.25 -41.09 -16.57
C ILE A 275 -58.58 -41.83 -16.81
N MET A 276 -59.48 -41.81 -15.83
CA MET A 276 -60.94 -41.79 -15.96
C MET A 276 -61.55 -41.53 -14.55
N ASP A 277 -61.65 -40.26 -14.15
CA ASP A 277 -62.70 -39.63 -13.31
C ASP A 277 -62.13 -38.44 -12.54
N PHE A 278 -62.38 -37.23 -13.04
CA PHE A 278 -62.01 -35.99 -12.34
C PHE A 278 -63.01 -35.70 -11.21
N GLN A 279 -62.60 -35.88 -9.96
CA GLN A 279 -63.32 -35.37 -8.79
C GLN A 279 -62.72 -34.04 -8.30
N PRO A 280 -63.53 -33.13 -7.72
CA PRO A 280 -63.09 -31.82 -7.26
C PRO A 280 -62.04 -31.85 -6.13
N ASN A 281 -61.82 -33.02 -5.49
CA ASN A 281 -60.81 -33.21 -4.46
C ASN A 281 -59.37 -33.23 -4.99
N ASP A 282 -59.17 -33.41 -6.30
CA ASP A 282 -57.84 -33.42 -6.94
C ASP A 282 -57.30 -32.01 -7.28
N LEU A 283 -58.10 -30.97 -7.03
CA LEU A 283 -57.69 -29.57 -7.26
C LEU A 283 -56.75 -29.04 -6.17
N LEU A 284 -56.88 -29.55 -4.95
CA LEU A 284 -56.09 -29.17 -3.77
C LEU A 284 -54.57 -29.40 -3.93
N PRO A 285 -54.10 -30.57 -4.38
CA PRO A 285 -52.65 -30.80 -4.58
C PRO A 285 -52.08 -29.95 -5.73
N LEU A 286 -52.88 -29.67 -6.77
CA LEU A 286 -52.44 -28.85 -7.90
C LEU A 286 -52.28 -27.38 -7.53
N ILE A 287 -53.23 -26.83 -6.76
CA ILE A 287 -53.16 -25.45 -6.24
C ILE A 287 -52.03 -25.32 -5.21
N SER A 288 -51.80 -26.34 -4.38
CA SER A 288 -50.68 -26.38 -3.43
C SER A 288 -49.31 -26.38 -4.14
N SER A 289 -49.18 -27.18 -5.20
CA SER A 289 -47.96 -27.21 -6.03
C SER A 289 -47.72 -25.88 -6.76
N GLY A 290 -48.78 -25.22 -7.26
CA GLY A 290 -48.65 -23.91 -7.90
C GLY A 290 -48.26 -22.81 -6.91
N SER A 291 -48.86 -22.81 -5.72
CA SER A 291 -48.58 -21.84 -4.66
C SER A 291 -47.14 -21.93 -4.14
N THR A 292 -46.64 -23.15 -3.93
CA THR A 292 -45.25 -23.39 -3.50
C THR A 292 -44.22 -22.95 -4.54
N MET A 293 -44.50 -23.15 -5.83
CA MET A 293 -43.65 -22.65 -6.91
C MET A 293 -43.62 -21.12 -6.97
N ILE A 294 -44.75 -20.45 -6.77
CA ILE A 294 -44.84 -18.99 -6.77
C ILE A 294 -44.08 -18.38 -5.58
N LEU A 295 -44.24 -18.92 -4.37
CA LEU A 295 -43.52 -18.46 -3.17
C LEU A 295 -41.99 -18.60 -3.33
N PHE A 296 -41.54 -19.65 -4.02
CA PHE A 296 -40.14 -19.88 -4.31
C PHE A 296 -39.55 -18.85 -5.30
N ILE A 297 -40.31 -18.51 -6.36
CA ILE A 297 -39.91 -17.46 -7.30
C ILE A 297 -39.77 -16.12 -6.57
N PHE A 298 -40.69 -15.79 -5.66
CA PHE A 298 -40.59 -14.58 -4.82
C PHE A 298 -39.36 -14.62 -3.90
N TYR A 299 -39.04 -15.77 -3.31
CA TYR A 299 -37.84 -15.91 -2.47
C TYR A 299 -36.54 -15.70 -3.26
N LEU A 300 -36.43 -16.26 -4.47
CA LEU A 300 -35.29 -16.03 -5.36
C LEU A 300 -35.20 -14.57 -5.83
N ALA A 301 -36.33 -13.94 -6.18
CA ALA A 301 -36.38 -12.53 -6.54
C ALA A 301 -35.95 -11.62 -5.37
N LEU A 302 -36.35 -11.95 -4.14
CA LEU A 302 -35.91 -11.24 -2.94
C LEU A 302 -34.41 -11.45 -2.68
N GLY A 303 -33.88 -12.66 -2.89
CA GLY A 303 -32.44 -12.94 -2.79
C GLY A 303 -31.61 -12.15 -3.80
N ILE A 304 -32.05 -12.10 -5.06
CA ILE A 304 -31.38 -11.35 -6.14
C ILE A 304 -31.47 -9.84 -5.90
N THR A 305 -32.61 -9.32 -5.43
CA THR A 305 -32.77 -7.89 -5.14
C THR A 305 -31.94 -7.45 -3.93
N VAL A 306 -31.73 -8.30 -2.92
CA VAL A 306 -30.79 -8.04 -1.82
C VAL A 306 -29.34 -8.03 -2.31
N HIS A 307 -28.96 -8.92 -3.23
CA HIS A 307 -27.64 -8.89 -3.88
C HIS A 307 -27.43 -7.61 -4.71
N GLN A 308 -28.39 -7.25 -5.56
CA GLN A 308 -28.31 -6.03 -6.36
C GLN A 308 -28.28 -4.77 -5.48
N ARG A 309 -28.99 -4.75 -4.34
CA ARG A 309 -28.95 -3.62 -3.41
C ARG A 309 -27.57 -3.45 -2.76
N GLN A 310 -26.81 -4.53 -2.58
CA GLN A 310 -25.43 -4.43 -2.10
C GLN A 310 -24.47 -3.92 -3.18
N ASP A 311 -24.60 -4.37 -4.43
CA ASP A 311 -23.82 -3.84 -5.56
C ASP A 311 -24.14 -2.37 -5.85
N ILE A 312 -25.42 -1.97 -5.71
CA ILE A 312 -25.86 -0.58 -5.80
C ILE A 312 -25.36 0.24 -4.61
N SER A 313 -25.31 -0.31 -3.38
CA SER A 313 -24.73 0.43 -2.25
C SER A 313 -23.21 0.64 -2.36
N LEU A 314 -22.50 -0.27 -3.04
CA LEU A 314 -21.08 -0.15 -3.36
C LEU A 314 -20.82 0.80 -4.55
N SER A 315 -21.82 1.02 -5.42
CA SER A 315 -21.75 1.99 -6.52
C SER A 315 -22.29 3.38 -6.12
N GLU A 316 -23.28 3.47 -5.24
CA GLU A 316 -23.80 4.73 -4.68
C GLU A 316 -22.79 5.39 -3.73
N THR A 317 -21.99 4.62 -2.99
CA THR A 317 -20.84 5.19 -2.25
C THR A 317 -19.73 5.69 -3.17
N LYS A 318 -19.63 5.22 -4.42
CA LYS A 318 -18.69 5.76 -5.42
C LYS A 318 -19.21 6.99 -6.15
N CYS A 319 -20.52 7.21 -6.21
CA CYS A 319 -21.11 8.37 -6.88
C CYS A 319 -21.47 9.53 -5.93
N PHE A 320 -21.66 9.29 -4.62
CA PHE A 320 -21.98 10.34 -3.65
C PHE A 320 -20.76 11.03 -3.00
N SER A 321 -19.52 10.58 -3.23
CA SER A 321 -18.31 11.30 -2.79
C SER A 321 -17.71 12.22 -3.86
N THR A 322 -18.40 12.46 -4.97
CA THR A 322 -18.05 13.47 -5.98
C THR A 322 -19.11 14.56 -6.06
N ALA A 323 -19.42 15.20 -4.92
CA ALA A 323 -20.04 16.53 -4.86
C ALA A 323 -20.05 17.04 -3.40
N SER A 324 -18.92 17.58 -2.95
CA SER A 324 -18.84 18.65 -1.95
C SER A 324 -17.45 19.27 -1.98
#